data_AF-A0A6V7IVI6-F1
#
_entry.id   AF-A0A6V7IVI6-F1
#
_cell.length_a   1.000
_cell.length_b   1.000
_cell.length_c   1.000
_cell.angle_alpha   90.00
_cell.angle_beta   90.00
_cell.angle_gamma   90.00
#
_symmetry.space_group_name_H-M   'P 1'
#
loop_
_entity.id
_entity.type
_entity.pdbx_description
1 polymer ?
#
loop_
_entity_poly.entity_id
_entity_poly.type
_entity_poly.pdbx_seq_one_letter_code
_entity_poly.pdbx_strand_id
1 'polypeptide(L)'
;LDFQLSVWAPYSVDLDYFFGITRVITPTFPHDEYIQIYLNKLTETMKRIGCSTPPPTLEQLRQSMLKNRANIVLVGLVLAPKERAKKAGLNFNSIDETQRSPWEHPDTKLVIDRLLPMLEEKGYLD
;
A
#
# COMPACT_ATOMS: atom_id res chain seq x y z
N LEU A 1 -6.46 -3.29 -16.01
CA LEU A 1 -6.27 -2.26 -14.97
C LEU A 1 -7.44 -2.38 -14.01
N ASP A 2 -7.19 -2.35 -12.70
CA ASP A 2 -8.21 -2.53 -11.67
C ASP A 2 -8.36 -1.23 -10.88
N PHE A 3 -9.51 -0.55 -11.03
CA PHE A 3 -9.79 0.77 -10.43
C PHE A 3 -10.83 0.69 -9.31
N GLN A 4 -11.11 -0.51 -8.80
CA GLN A 4 -12.16 -0.75 -7.80
C GLN A 4 -11.93 -0.02 -6.46
N LEU A 5 -10.68 0.40 -6.19
CA LEU A 5 -10.28 1.11 -4.97
C LEU A 5 -9.91 2.57 -5.24
N SER A 6 -10.19 3.09 -6.44
CA SER A 6 -9.94 4.49 -6.76
C SER A 6 -10.92 5.40 -6.03
N VAL A 7 -10.39 6.22 -5.12
CA VAL A 7 -11.16 7.15 -4.29
C VAL A 7 -10.51 8.52 -4.29
N TRP A 8 -11.30 9.57 -4.08
CA TRP A 8 -10.76 10.90 -3.81
C TRP A 8 -10.13 10.90 -2.41
N ALA A 9 -8.81 10.95 -2.35
CA ALA A 9 -8.05 10.80 -1.12
C ALA A 9 -6.82 11.71 -1.13
N PRO A 10 -6.17 11.93 0.04
CA PRO A 10 -4.87 12.60 0.08
C PRO A 10 -3.86 11.91 -0.84
N TYR A 11 -2.99 12.69 -1.47
CA TYR A 11 -1.92 12.21 -2.35
C TYR A 11 -0.95 11.22 -1.67
N SER A 12 -0.93 11.13 -0.34
CA SER A 12 -0.13 10.15 0.39
C SER A 12 -0.72 8.75 0.35
N VAL A 13 -2.02 8.59 0.14
CA VAL A 13 -2.69 7.28 0.21
C VAL A 13 -2.19 6.33 -0.87
N ASP A 14 -1.95 6.84 -2.07
CA ASP A 14 -1.32 6.06 -3.16
C ASP A 14 0.09 5.57 -2.78
N LEU A 15 0.86 6.41 -2.07
CA LEU A 15 2.19 6.06 -1.58
C LEU A 15 2.14 5.07 -0.42
N ASP A 16 1.19 5.24 0.51
CA ASP A 16 0.99 4.34 1.64
C ASP A 16 0.60 2.95 1.13
N TYR A 17 -0.23 2.87 0.08
CA TYR A 17 -0.58 1.64 -0.62
C TYR A 17 0.65 1.02 -1.29
N PHE A 18 1.31 1.77 -2.18
CA PHE A 18 2.44 1.25 -2.94
C PHE A 18 3.60 0.80 -2.04
N PHE A 19 4.00 1.63 -1.08
CA PHE A 19 5.10 1.31 -0.17
C PHE A 19 4.72 0.31 0.90
N GLY A 20 3.46 0.27 1.35
CA GLY A 20 2.99 -0.78 2.24
C GLY A 20 3.18 -2.17 1.63
N ILE A 21 2.85 -2.32 0.34
CA ILE A 21 3.09 -3.56 -0.39
C ILE A 21 4.59 -3.80 -0.57
N THR A 22 5.32 -2.85 -1.17
CA THR A 22 6.73 -3.09 -1.55
C THR A 22 7.65 -3.32 -0.37
N ARG A 23 7.39 -2.75 0.82
CA ARG A 23 8.16 -3.06 2.03
C ARG A 23 8.08 -4.54 2.42
N VAL A 24 6.94 -5.18 2.17
CA VAL A 24 6.72 -6.59 2.52
C VAL A 24 7.25 -7.52 1.43
N ILE A 25 7.02 -7.17 0.16
CA ILE A 25 7.35 -8.05 -0.98
C ILE A 25 8.73 -7.80 -1.58
N THR A 26 9.32 -6.62 -1.39
CA THR A 26 10.59 -6.18 -1.99
C THR A 26 11.36 -5.26 -1.02
N PRO A 27 11.96 -5.81 0.05
CA PRO A 27 12.63 -5.01 1.08
C PRO A 27 13.78 -4.14 0.57
N THR A 28 14.38 -4.49 -0.56
CA THR A 28 15.48 -3.74 -1.21
C THR A 28 14.99 -2.58 -2.08
N PHE A 29 13.69 -2.27 -2.08
CA PHE A 29 13.12 -1.22 -2.91
C PHE A 29 13.60 0.17 -2.44
N PRO A 30 14.09 1.06 -3.35
CA PRO A 30 14.63 2.36 -2.98
C PRO A 30 13.50 3.38 -2.70
N HIS A 31 12.85 3.25 -1.54
CA HIS A 31 11.67 4.03 -1.18
C HIS A 31 11.89 5.55 -1.26
N ASP A 32 13.00 6.06 -0.74
CA ASP A 32 13.24 7.50 -0.67
C ASP A 32 13.41 8.16 -2.05
N GLU A 33 14.06 7.46 -2.99
CA GLU A 33 14.20 7.91 -4.37
C GLU A 33 12.84 8.00 -5.06
N TYR A 34 11.99 6.99 -4.85
CA TYR A 34 10.65 6.96 -5.44
C TYR A 34 9.69 7.99 -4.84
N ILE A 35 9.85 8.36 -3.57
CA ILE A 35 9.09 9.49 -2.99
C ILE A 35 9.43 10.77 -3.75
N GLN A 36 10.70 11.00 -4.08
CA GLN A 36 11.11 12.19 -4.83
C GLN A 36 10.59 12.17 -6.26
N ILE A 37 10.66 11.01 -6.94
CA ILE A 37 10.11 10.83 -8.29
C ILE A 37 8.61 11.12 -8.29
N TYR A 38 7.86 10.58 -7.32
CA TYR A 38 6.44 10.83 -7.18
C TYR A 38 6.13 12.31 -6.97
N LEU A 39 6.84 12.97 -6.05
CA LEU A 39 6.64 14.38 -5.75
C LEU A 39 6.89 15.27 -6.98
N ASN A 40 7.95 14.99 -7.73
CA ASN A 40 8.26 15.69 -8.97
C ASN A 40 7.12 15.50 -9.98
N LYS A 41 6.64 14.26 -10.13
CA LYS A 41 5.58 13.97 -11.11
C LYS A 41 4.23 14.57 -10.75
N LEU A 42 3.88 14.53 -9.47
CA LEU A 42 2.70 15.19 -8.91
C LEU A 42 2.77 16.70 -9.17
N THR A 43 3.90 17.31 -8.87
CA THR A 43 4.15 18.75 -9.07
C THR A 43 4.01 19.16 -10.53
N GLU A 44 4.66 18.44 -11.45
CA GLU A 44 4.54 18.66 -12.89
C GLU A 44 3.08 18.56 -13.35
N THR A 45 2.38 17.54 -12.87
CA THR A 45 1.00 17.25 -13.28
C THR A 45 0.05 18.33 -12.80
N MET A 46 0.13 18.73 -11.52
CA MET A 46 -0.68 19.79 -10.93
C MET A 46 -0.50 21.12 -11.67
N LYS A 47 0.74 21.47 -12.04
CA LYS A 47 1.02 22.67 -12.84
C LYS A 47 0.41 22.57 -14.23
N ARG A 48 0.59 21.42 -14.91
CA ARG A 48 0.09 21.19 -16.27
C ARG A 48 -1.43 21.28 -16.38
N ILE A 49 -2.16 20.81 -15.37
CA ILE A 49 -3.63 20.84 -15.35
C ILE A 49 -4.21 22.11 -14.71
N GLY A 50 -3.36 23.05 -14.30
CA GLY A 50 -3.79 24.33 -13.72
C GLY A 50 -4.49 24.20 -12.37
N CYS A 51 -4.03 23.29 -11.49
CA CYS A 51 -4.59 23.17 -10.15
C CYS A 51 -4.52 24.49 -9.38
N SER A 52 -5.64 24.91 -8.78
CA SER A 52 -5.70 26.10 -7.92
C SER A 52 -4.90 25.92 -6.61
N THR A 53 -4.76 24.67 -6.15
CA THR A 53 -3.98 24.33 -4.95
C THR A 53 -2.50 24.19 -5.32
N PRO A 54 -1.56 24.77 -4.54
CA PRO A 54 -0.14 24.58 -4.78
C PRO A 54 0.28 23.11 -4.57
N PRO A 55 1.31 22.64 -5.30
CA PRO A 55 1.86 21.32 -5.07
C PRO A 55 2.47 21.21 -3.67
N PRO A 56 2.41 20.04 -3.01
CA PRO A 56 2.94 19.87 -1.66
C PRO A 56 4.47 19.94 -1.66
N THR A 57 5.06 20.26 -0.51
CA THR A 57 6.49 20.07 -0.27
C THR A 57 6.80 18.63 0.11
N LEU A 58 8.07 18.23 0.05
CA LEU A 58 8.51 16.91 0.51
C LEU A 58 8.18 16.67 1.99
N GLU A 59 8.30 17.71 2.82
CA GLU A 59 7.94 17.64 4.23
C GLU A 59 6.44 17.43 4.43
N GLN A 60 5.60 18.18 3.72
CA GLN A 60 4.14 18.00 3.76
C GLN A 60 3.72 16.62 3.27
N LEU A 61 4.40 16.09 2.25
CA LEU A 61 4.17 14.73 1.76
C LEU A 61 4.50 13.70 2.83
N ARG A 62 5.67 13.80 3.47
CA ARG A 62 6.09 12.90 4.55
C ARG A 62 5.18 12.99 5.77
N GLN A 63 4.76 14.19 6.16
CA GLN A 63 3.80 14.37 7.25
C GLN A 63 2.45 13.73 6.91
N SER A 64 1.99 13.86 5.66
CA SER A 64 0.76 13.22 5.20
C SER A 64 0.85 11.70 5.23
N MET A 65 1.97 11.11 4.78
CA MET A 65 2.23 9.66 4.89
C MET A 65 2.28 9.21 6.35
N LEU A 66 2.93 9.98 7.24
CA LEU A 66 2.98 9.67 8.67
C LEU A 66 1.59 9.71 9.31
N LYS A 67 0.76 10.70 8.96
CA LYS A 67 -0.61 10.80 9.47
C LYS A 67 -1.48 9.62 9.03
N ASN A 68 -1.27 9.16 7.80
CA ASN A 68 -2.05 8.08 7.17
C ASN A 68 -1.38 6.71 7.28
N ARG A 69 -0.34 6.58 8.12
CA ARG A 69 0.50 5.39 8.24
C ARG A 69 -0.26 4.11 8.62
N ALA A 70 -1.42 4.24 9.26
CA ALA A 70 -2.32 3.13 9.58
C ALA A 70 -2.88 2.45 8.32
N ASN A 71 -2.89 3.12 7.16
CA ASN A 71 -3.26 2.51 5.88
C ASN A 71 -2.36 1.32 5.52
N ILE A 72 -1.11 1.28 6.02
CA ILE A 72 -0.21 0.13 5.85
C ILE A 72 -0.81 -1.14 6.46
N VAL A 73 -1.60 -1.02 7.54
CA VAL A 73 -2.28 -2.17 8.17
C VAL A 73 -3.31 -2.76 7.20
N LEU A 74 -4.18 -1.90 6.62
CA LEU A 74 -5.17 -2.33 5.63
C LEU A 74 -4.49 -2.95 4.40
N VAL A 75 -3.44 -2.31 3.91
CA VAL A 75 -2.69 -2.78 2.74
C VAL A 75 -2.05 -4.13 3.00
N GLY A 76 -1.36 -4.27 4.12
CA GLY A 76 -0.61 -5.45 4.47
C GLY A 76 -1.50 -6.64 4.88
N LEU A 77 -2.59 -6.38 5.61
CA LEU A 77 -3.46 -7.45 6.11
C LEU A 77 -4.52 -7.85 5.11
N VAL A 78 -4.98 -6.96 4.22
CA VAL A 78 -6.10 -7.27 3.32
C VAL A 78 -5.66 -7.32 1.86
N LEU A 79 -4.97 -6.28 1.38
CA LEU A 79 -4.75 -6.09 -0.05
C LEU A 79 -3.59 -6.94 -0.58
N ALA A 80 -2.45 -6.97 0.11
CA ALA A 80 -1.31 -7.79 -0.27
C ALA A 80 -1.62 -9.31 -0.24
N PRO A 81 -2.28 -9.86 0.80
CA PRO A 81 -2.80 -11.22 0.83
C PRO A 81 -3.71 -11.55 -0.36
N LYS A 82 -4.68 -10.67 -0.63
CA LYS A 82 -5.62 -10.83 -1.75
C LYS A 82 -4.92 -10.88 -3.10
N GLU A 83 -3.96 -9.99 -3.34
CA GLU A 83 -3.17 -9.97 -4.58
C GLU A 83 -2.28 -11.22 -4.74
N ARG A 84 -1.72 -11.74 -3.64
CA ARG A 84 -0.94 -12.98 -3.66
C ARG A 84 -1.81 -14.20 -3.95
N ALA A 85 -2.92 -14.33 -3.26
CA ALA A 85 -3.89 -15.40 -3.48
C ALA A 85 -4.45 -15.38 -4.91
N LYS A 86 -4.79 -14.20 -5.45
CA LYS A 86 -5.22 -14.05 -6.85
C LYS A 86 -4.15 -14.56 -7.83
N LYS A 87 -2.88 -14.24 -7.60
CA LYS A 87 -1.76 -14.77 -8.41
C LYS A 87 -1.59 -16.28 -8.27
N ALA A 88 -1.90 -16.85 -7.12
CA ALA A 88 -1.93 -18.29 -6.87
C ALA A 88 -3.19 -18.99 -7.42
N GLY A 89 -4.10 -18.27 -8.09
CA GLY A 89 -5.35 -18.82 -8.62
C GLY A 89 -6.44 -19.02 -7.58
N LEU A 90 -6.27 -18.50 -6.37
CA LEU A 90 -7.25 -18.57 -5.28
C LEU A 90 -8.21 -17.37 -5.35
N ASN A 91 -9.49 -17.64 -5.10
CA ASN A 91 -10.51 -16.60 -5.07
C ASN A 91 -10.81 -16.20 -3.62
N PHE A 92 -10.35 -15.01 -3.24
CA PHE A 92 -10.61 -14.44 -1.91
C PHE A 92 -12.10 -14.13 -1.64
N ASN A 93 -12.92 -14.03 -2.70
CA ASN A 93 -14.33 -13.71 -2.60
C ASN A 93 -15.23 -14.95 -2.70
N SER A 94 -14.69 -16.15 -2.96
CA SER A 94 -15.50 -17.37 -2.97
C SER A 94 -15.67 -17.89 -1.55
N ILE A 95 -16.92 -17.98 -1.10
CA ILE A 95 -17.33 -18.67 0.14
C ILE A 95 -17.48 -20.17 -0.15
N ASP A 96 -16.53 -20.74 -0.90
CA ASP A 96 -16.55 -22.16 -1.22
C ASP A 96 -15.86 -22.90 -0.07
N GLU A 97 -16.66 -23.53 0.79
CA GLU A 97 -16.20 -24.29 1.96
C GLU A 97 -15.26 -25.44 1.61
N THR A 98 -15.20 -25.85 0.33
CA THR A 98 -14.29 -26.89 -0.15
C THR A 98 -12.90 -26.37 -0.53
N GLN A 99 -12.74 -25.05 -0.67
CA GLN A 99 -11.43 -24.44 -0.94
C GLN A 99 -10.67 -24.20 0.36
N ARG A 100 -9.38 -24.54 0.36
CA ARG A 100 -8.48 -24.12 1.44
C ARG A 100 -8.53 -22.61 1.59
N SER A 101 -8.58 -22.16 2.84
CA SER A 101 -8.60 -20.75 3.17
C SER A 101 -7.44 -20.03 2.46
N PRO A 102 -7.69 -18.91 1.75
CA PRO A 102 -6.62 -18.14 1.10
C PRO A 102 -5.51 -17.68 2.06
N TRP A 103 -5.83 -17.61 3.36
CA TRP A 103 -4.91 -17.30 4.45
C TRP A 103 -3.95 -18.45 4.80
N GLU A 104 -4.31 -19.69 4.48
CA GLU A 104 -3.47 -20.87 4.69
C GLU A 104 -2.47 -21.08 3.55
N HIS A 105 -2.60 -20.34 2.44
CA HIS A 105 -1.67 -20.45 1.32
C HIS A 105 -0.27 -19.94 1.72
N PRO A 106 0.82 -20.66 1.39
CA PRO A 106 2.18 -20.29 1.80
C PRO A 106 2.57 -18.85 1.46
N ASP A 107 2.21 -18.37 0.27
CA ASP A 107 2.52 -16.99 -0.16
C ASP A 107 1.75 -15.93 0.62
N THR A 108 0.52 -16.23 1.04
CA THR A 108 -0.29 -15.33 1.85
C THR A 108 0.23 -15.30 3.28
N LYS A 109 0.56 -16.47 3.83
CA LYS A 109 1.12 -16.60 5.17
C LYS A 109 2.46 -15.88 5.29
N LEU A 110 3.31 -15.96 4.26
CA LEU A 110 4.59 -15.24 4.20
C LEU A 110 4.43 -13.71 4.25
N VAL A 111 3.34 -13.16 3.70
CA VAL A 111 3.03 -11.73 3.81
C VAL A 111 2.70 -11.38 5.26
N ILE A 112 1.85 -12.17 5.91
CA ILE A 112 1.44 -11.96 7.31
C ILE A 112 2.62 -12.11 8.26
N ASP A 113 3.44 -13.15 8.11
CA ASP A 113 4.61 -13.43 8.95
C ASP A 113 5.66 -12.31 8.89
N ARG A 114 5.75 -11.58 7.77
CA ARG A 114 6.64 -10.41 7.64
C ARG A 114 5.99 -9.11 8.11
N LEU A 115 4.70 -8.96 7.85
CA LEU A 115 3.97 -7.75 8.15
C LEU A 115 3.75 -7.59 9.66
N LEU A 116 3.32 -8.65 10.35
CA LEU A 116 2.99 -8.59 11.78
C LEU A 116 4.15 -8.04 12.63
N PRO A 117 5.40 -8.55 12.52
CA PRO A 117 6.53 -7.99 13.27
C PRO A 117 6.79 -6.51 12.94
N MET A 118 6.63 -6.12 11.67
CA MET A 118 6.81 -4.72 11.26
C MET A 118 5.70 -3.82 11.84
N LEU A 119 4.47 -4.32 11.98
CA LEU A 119 3.38 -3.56 12.58
C LEU A 119 3.56 -3.40 14.09
N GLU A 120 3.99 -4.47 14.75
CA GLU A 120 4.34 -4.50 16.18
C GLU A 120 5.48 -3.51 16.50
N GLU A 121 6.60 -3.60 15.78
CA GLU A 121 7.75 -2.71 15.95
C GLU A 121 7.37 -1.22 15.85
N LYS A 122 6.36 -0.93 15.02
CA LYS A 122 5.87 0.43 14.78
C LYS A 122 4.75 0.86 15.73
N GLY A 123 4.33 -0.01 16.65
CA GLY A 123 3.26 0.27 17.61
C GLY A 123 1.90 0.43 16.95
N TYR A 124 1.59 -0.35 15.92
CA TYR A 124 0.28 -0.33 15.26
C TYR A 124 -0.74 -1.31 15.86
N LEU A 125 -0.29 -2.20 16.75
CA LEU A 125 -1.12 -3.27 17.32
C LEU A 125 -1.42 -3.08 18.82
N ASP A 126 -0.92 -1.99 19.42
CA ASP A 126 -1.11 -1.59 20.83
C ASP A 126 -2.26 -0.58 21.02
#